data_AF-A0A101J886-F1
#
_entry.id   AF-A0A101J886-F1
#
_cell.length_a   1.000
_cell.length_b   1.000
_cell.length_c   1.000
_cell.angle_alpha   90.00
_cell.angle_beta   90.00
_cell.angle_gamma   90.00
#
_symmetry.space_group_name_H-M   'P 1'
#
loop_
_entity.id
_entity.type
_entity.pdbx_description
1 polymer ?
#
loop_
_entity_poly.entity_id
_entity_poly.type
_entity_poly.pdbx_seq_one_letter_code
_entity_poly.pdbx_strand_id
1 'polypeptide(L)'
;MVAGVLSAVVAVAAWQWPKSPAPDPAPAPTAGAATTAGGATTAAPATTTGGAAPATAAGPTAVYLDTLTVEAGKANLVAVPRAIRDKPEFADHPIAVSCPSNQPGDQARDVTWRLGGHYLDFRAEVRPYYPAGTDTGGATYVFAVAGTRQKDGTLSTTEAGRQQTASVTSPKPLTGAVEGVEQLTIRVQCGNPKGVVVLTAATVTPS
;
A
#
# COMPACT_ATOMS: atom_id res chain seq x y z
N MET A 1 21.34 -21.23 49.22
CA MET A 1 21.37 -21.86 47.88
C MET A 1 20.05 -22.57 47.67
N VAL A 2 19.18 -22.02 46.82
CA VAL A 2 18.03 -22.73 46.26
C VAL A 2 18.07 -22.43 44.76
N ALA A 3 18.52 -23.41 43.99
CA ALA A 3 18.41 -23.44 42.55
C ALA A 3 17.04 -24.07 42.21
N GLY A 4 16.33 -23.55 41.20
CA GLY A 4 15.23 -24.31 40.63
C GLY A 4 14.18 -23.53 39.85
N VAL A 5 14.38 -23.53 38.53
CA VAL A 5 13.36 -23.72 37.48
C VAL A 5 12.23 -22.67 37.34
N LEU A 6 12.23 -21.98 36.19
CA LEU A 6 11.12 -22.03 35.22
C LEU A 6 11.52 -21.31 33.92
N SER A 7 12.15 -22.09 33.03
CA SER A 7 12.21 -21.80 31.60
C SER A 7 10.92 -22.24 30.92
N ALA A 8 10.64 -21.61 29.78
CA ALA A 8 9.78 -22.07 28.67
C ALA A 8 8.28 -21.71 28.71
N VAL A 9 7.96 -20.52 28.20
CA VAL A 9 6.76 -20.30 27.37
C VAL A 9 7.14 -19.42 26.16
N VAL A 10 7.84 -19.97 25.18
CA VAL A 10 7.99 -19.34 23.85
C VAL A 10 7.94 -20.43 22.79
N ALA A 11 6.76 -20.99 22.51
CA ALA A 11 6.58 -21.89 21.37
C ALA A 11 5.09 -22.17 21.04
N VAL A 12 4.27 -21.17 20.69
CA VAL A 12 2.99 -21.45 19.98
C VAL A 12 2.55 -20.36 18.97
N ALA A 13 3.15 -19.17 18.92
CA ALA A 13 2.59 -18.08 18.11
C ALA A 13 2.78 -18.20 16.58
N ALA A 14 3.60 -19.13 16.08
CA ALA A 14 3.89 -19.25 14.64
C ALA A 14 2.70 -19.75 13.80
N TRP A 15 1.65 -20.31 14.42
CA TRP A 15 0.50 -20.90 13.72
C TRP A 15 -0.78 -20.04 13.73
N GLN A 16 -0.74 -18.86 14.34
CA GLN A 16 -1.93 -18.00 14.50
C GLN A 16 -2.04 -16.88 13.47
N TRP A 17 -1.39 -17.02 12.31
CA TRP A 17 -1.58 -16.09 11.21
C TRP A 17 -3.06 -16.05 10.81
N PRO A 18 -3.74 -14.89 10.94
CA PRO A 18 -5.15 -14.80 10.60
C PRO A 18 -5.33 -15.07 9.10
N LYS A 19 -6.40 -15.76 8.72
CA LYS A 19 -6.86 -15.73 7.32
C LYS A 19 -7.53 -14.39 7.07
N SER A 20 -7.37 -13.82 5.87
CA SER A 20 -8.05 -12.57 5.51
C SER A 20 -9.56 -12.70 5.77
N PRO A 21 -10.20 -11.74 6.45
CA PRO A 21 -11.66 -11.76 6.59
C PRO A 21 -12.30 -11.69 5.20
N ALA A 22 -13.33 -12.50 4.98
CA ALA A 22 -14.13 -12.44 3.76
C ALA A 22 -14.74 -11.03 3.61
N PRO A 23 -14.92 -10.53 2.38
CA PRO A 23 -15.57 -9.24 2.16
C PRO A 23 -17.01 -9.30 2.68
N ASP A 24 -17.37 -8.38 3.57
CA ASP A 24 -18.75 -8.14 3.98
C ASP A 24 -19.63 -7.80 2.77
N PRO A 25 -20.87 -8.30 2.69
CA PRO A 25 -21.79 -7.94 1.64
C PRO A 25 -22.15 -6.46 1.73
N ALA A 26 -21.93 -5.72 0.64
CA ALA A 26 -22.30 -4.33 0.51
C ALA A 26 -23.83 -4.13 0.68
N PRO A 27 -24.30 -3.06 1.36
CA PRO A 27 -25.72 -2.75 1.42
C PRO A 27 -26.24 -2.34 0.04
N ALA A 28 -27.40 -2.90 -0.34
CA ALA A 28 -28.09 -2.64 -1.59
C ALA A 28 -28.50 -1.16 -1.73
N PRO A 29 -28.47 -0.57 -2.94
CA PRO A 29 -28.98 0.78 -3.15
C PRO A 29 -30.51 0.78 -3.07
N THR A 30 -31.04 1.54 -2.12
CA THR A 30 -32.48 1.83 -2.00
C THR A 30 -32.95 2.61 -3.22
N ALA A 31 -33.88 2.05 -3.98
CA ALA A 31 -34.56 2.74 -5.06
C ALA A 31 -35.44 3.86 -4.48
N GLY A 32 -35.05 5.11 -4.71
CA GLY A 32 -35.86 6.30 -4.46
C GLY A 32 -36.88 6.48 -5.58
N ALA A 33 -38.14 6.52 -5.20
CA ALA A 33 -39.32 6.55 -6.06
C ALA A 33 -39.36 7.72 -7.07
N ALA A 34 -39.94 7.41 -8.23
CA ALA A 34 -40.36 8.36 -9.25
C ALA A 34 -41.37 9.38 -8.69
N THR A 35 -41.25 10.63 -9.12
CA THR A 35 -42.41 11.55 -9.13
C THR A 35 -42.33 12.41 -10.39
N THR A 36 -43.36 12.27 -11.21
CA THR A 36 -43.63 12.99 -12.45
C THR A 36 -44.16 14.39 -12.15
N ALA A 37 -43.71 15.40 -12.88
CA ALA A 37 -44.46 16.64 -13.13
C ALA A 37 -43.98 17.24 -14.46
N GLY A 38 -44.92 17.59 -15.33
CA GLY A 38 -44.68 17.91 -16.73
C GLY A 38 -44.51 19.41 -17.02
N GLY A 39 -43.94 19.66 -18.21
CA GLY A 39 -44.30 20.78 -19.09
C GLY A 39 -43.68 22.14 -18.80
N ALA A 40 -42.77 22.58 -19.68
CA ALA A 40 -43.02 23.70 -20.61
C ALA A 40 -41.73 24.07 -21.37
N THR A 41 -41.86 24.10 -22.69
CA THR A 41 -40.94 24.68 -23.68
C THR A 41 -40.76 26.18 -23.43
N THR A 42 -39.52 26.70 -23.48
CA THR A 42 -39.23 28.06 -24.01
C THR A 42 -37.75 28.17 -24.37
N ALA A 43 -37.51 28.79 -25.51
CA ALA A 43 -36.25 28.97 -26.21
C ALA A 43 -35.20 29.81 -25.45
N ALA A 44 -33.94 29.60 -25.86
CA ALA A 44 -32.75 30.33 -25.43
C ALA A 44 -32.84 31.86 -25.62
N PRO A 45 -31.93 32.58 -24.94
CA PRO A 45 -31.04 33.45 -25.70
C PRO A 45 -29.57 33.18 -25.38
N ALA A 46 -28.75 33.26 -26.42
CA ALA A 46 -27.31 33.26 -26.35
C ALA A 46 -26.81 34.57 -25.72
N THR A 47 -25.83 34.50 -24.82
CA THR A 47 -24.99 35.65 -24.48
C THR A 47 -23.56 35.16 -24.22
N THR A 48 -22.66 35.64 -25.08
CA THR A 48 -21.21 35.47 -25.06
C THR A 48 -20.62 36.24 -23.88
N THR A 49 -19.78 35.60 -23.06
CA THR A 49 -18.72 36.31 -22.32
C THR A 49 -17.56 35.35 -22.12
N GLY A 50 -16.38 35.73 -22.63
CA GLY A 50 -15.15 34.97 -22.48
C GLY A 50 -14.79 34.82 -21.01
N GLY A 51 -14.77 33.58 -20.54
CA GLY A 51 -14.05 33.18 -19.35
C GLY A 51 -12.82 32.43 -19.80
N ALA A 52 -11.65 33.07 -19.73
CA ALA A 52 -10.40 32.33 -19.70
C ALA A 52 -10.53 31.29 -18.58
N ALA A 53 -10.48 30.00 -18.94
CA ALA A 53 -10.44 28.93 -17.96
C ALA A 53 -9.32 29.26 -16.96
N PRO A 54 -9.55 29.10 -15.64
CA PRO A 54 -8.46 29.24 -14.69
C PRO A 54 -7.37 28.29 -15.16
N ALA A 55 -6.17 28.83 -15.43
CA ALA A 55 -5.00 27.99 -15.61
C ALA A 55 -4.87 27.20 -14.30
N THR A 56 -5.24 25.93 -14.35
CA THR A 56 -5.01 25.00 -13.25
C THR A 56 -3.52 25.05 -13.01
N ALA A 57 -3.11 25.74 -11.96
CA ALA A 57 -1.74 25.70 -11.48
C ALA A 57 -1.40 24.21 -11.35
N ALA A 58 -0.44 23.75 -12.16
CA ALA A 58 0.02 22.38 -12.10
C ALA A 58 0.52 22.15 -10.69
N GLY A 59 -0.27 21.43 -9.89
CA GLY A 59 0.16 20.99 -8.56
C GLY A 59 1.45 20.17 -8.68
N PRO A 60 2.17 19.96 -7.57
CA PRO A 60 3.42 19.22 -7.58
C PRO A 60 3.23 17.85 -8.25
N THR A 61 4.01 17.59 -9.29
CA THR A 61 3.98 16.32 -10.03
C THR A 61 4.45 15.21 -9.11
N ALA A 62 3.62 14.17 -8.94
CA ALA A 62 3.98 13.01 -8.14
C ALA A 62 5.24 12.31 -8.69
N VAL A 63 6.09 11.84 -7.78
CA VAL A 63 7.34 11.12 -8.09
C VAL A 63 7.15 9.64 -7.81
N TYR A 64 7.55 8.77 -8.73
CA TYR A 64 7.46 7.32 -8.53
C TYR A 64 8.49 6.82 -7.53
N LEU A 65 8.05 5.94 -6.63
CA LEU A 65 8.87 5.46 -5.52
C LEU A 65 10.08 4.63 -6.00
N ASP A 66 9.96 3.93 -7.13
CA ASP A 66 11.03 3.11 -7.71
C ASP A 66 12.19 3.94 -8.28
N THR A 67 11.96 5.23 -8.54
CA THR A 67 13.00 6.18 -8.94
C THR A 67 13.82 6.72 -7.76
N LEU A 68 13.32 6.55 -6.53
CA LEU A 68 14.02 6.98 -5.32
C LEU A 68 15.11 5.99 -4.91
N THR A 69 16.10 6.50 -4.18
CA THR A 69 17.20 5.66 -3.68
C THR A 69 16.71 4.72 -2.58
N VAL A 70 16.94 3.43 -2.78
CA VAL A 70 16.75 2.40 -1.75
C VAL A 70 17.96 2.37 -0.84
N GLU A 71 17.75 2.69 0.44
CA GLU A 71 18.80 2.72 1.48
C GLU A 71 18.98 1.34 2.13
N ALA A 72 17.90 0.58 2.29
CA ALA A 72 17.95 -0.74 2.91
C ALA A 72 16.93 -1.71 2.30
N GLY A 73 17.19 -3.01 2.41
CA GLY A 73 16.25 -4.05 1.98
C GLY A 73 16.19 -4.29 0.48
N LYS A 74 17.12 -3.76 -0.32
CA LYS A 74 17.17 -3.97 -1.78
C LYS A 74 17.14 -5.46 -2.18
N ALA A 75 17.72 -6.35 -1.38
CA ALA A 75 17.70 -7.80 -1.63
C ALA A 75 16.31 -8.43 -1.52
N ASN A 76 15.35 -7.75 -0.88
CA ASN A 76 13.96 -8.21 -0.78
C ASN A 76 13.14 -7.84 -2.03
N LEU A 77 13.65 -6.90 -2.85
CA LEU A 77 13.07 -6.55 -4.14
C LEU A 77 13.35 -7.66 -5.14
N VAL A 78 12.29 -8.07 -5.85
CA VAL A 78 12.34 -9.13 -6.87
C VAL A 78 11.77 -8.62 -8.18
N ALA A 79 12.01 -9.34 -9.26
CA ALA A 79 11.31 -9.07 -10.51
C ALA A 79 9.81 -9.40 -10.37
N VAL A 80 8.96 -8.62 -11.03
CA VAL A 80 7.53 -8.94 -11.13
C VAL A 80 7.37 -10.34 -11.73
N PRO A 81 6.58 -11.24 -11.12
CA PRO A 81 6.39 -12.61 -11.60
C PRO A 81 5.92 -12.65 -13.06
N ARG A 82 6.53 -13.55 -13.86
CA ARG A 82 6.26 -13.67 -15.31
C ARG A 82 4.79 -13.87 -15.64
N ALA A 83 4.03 -14.56 -14.78
CA ALA A 83 2.62 -14.84 -14.99
C ALA A 83 1.72 -13.57 -14.95
N ILE A 84 2.21 -12.46 -14.39
CA ILE A 84 1.44 -11.21 -14.26
C ILE A 84 2.13 -10.00 -14.87
N ARG A 85 3.45 -10.05 -15.10
CA ARG A 85 4.25 -8.90 -15.53
C ARG A 85 3.71 -8.19 -16.79
N ASP A 86 3.19 -8.96 -17.75
CA ASP A 86 2.77 -8.40 -19.04
C ASP A 86 1.30 -7.92 -19.01
N LYS A 87 0.64 -7.91 -17.85
CA LYS A 87 -0.72 -7.36 -17.71
C LYS A 87 -0.67 -5.83 -17.54
N PRO A 88 -1.67 -5.08 -18.07
CA PRO A 88 -1.67 -3.62 -18.05
C PRO A 88 -1.51 -3.01 -16.66
N GLU A 89 -2.10 -3.61 -15.63
CA GLU A 89 -2.04 -3.10 -14.26
C GLU A 89 -0.62 -3.14 -13.64
N PHE A 90 0.32 -3.87 -14.24
CA PHE A 90 1.73 -3.95 -13.81
C PHE A 90 2.69 -3.31 -14.82
N ALA A 91 2.18 -2.63 -15.85
CA ALA A 91 3.02 -2.10 -16.93
C ALA A 91 3.82 -0.85 -16.52
N ASP A 92 3.31 -0.09 -15.54
CA ASP A 92 3.86 1.22 -15.17
C ASP A 92 4.43 1.21 -13.74
N HIS A 93 5.76 1.28 -13.64
CA HIS A 93 6.53 1.39 -12.39
C HIS A 93 6.13 0.41 -11.25
N PRO A 94 6.03 -0.92 -11.50
CA PRO A 94 5.72 -1.87 -10.44
C PRO A 94 6.92 -2.11 -9.52
N ILE A 95 6.65 -2.18 -8.21
CA ILE A 95 7.65 -2.58 -7.20
C ILE A 95 7.23 -3.92 -6.61
N ALA A 96 8.01 -4.97 -6.82
CA ALA A 96 7.72 -6.29 -6.28
C ALA A 96 8.64 -6.63 -5.09
N VAL A 97 8.03 -7.01 -3.97
CA VAL A 97 8.70 -7.41 -2.73
C VAL A 97 8.36 -8.87 -2.45
N SER A 98 9.38 -9.69 -2.24
CA SER A 98 9.18 -11.09 -1.84
C SER A 98 8.50 -11.19 -0.46
N CYS A 99 7.67 -12.20 -0.27
CA CYS A 99 7.15 -12.52 1.05
C CYS A 99 8.25 -13.10 1.97
N PRO A 100 8.14 -12.90 3.30
CA PRO A 100 9.07 -13.52 4.25
C PRO A 100 8.95 -15.05 4.23
N SER A 101 10.02 -15.75 4.62
CA SER A 101 10.03 -17.22 4.72
C SER A 101 9.20 -17.75 5.90
N ASN A 102 8.78 -16.87 6.80
CA ASN A 102 8.08 -17.17 8.06
C ASN A 102 8.87 -18.07 9.02
N GLN A 103 10.19 -18.15 8.84
CA GLN A 103 11.10 -18.76 9.81
C GLN A 103 11.40 -17.78 10.95
N PRO A 104 11.86 -18.27 12.13
CA PRO A 104 12.37 -17.38 13.18
C PRO A 104 13.44 -16.43 12.62
N GLY A 105 13.27 -15.13 12.84
CA GLY A 105 14.15 -14.08 12.29
C GLY A 105 13.78 -13.56 10.91
N ASP A 106 12.77 -14.13 10.24
CA ASP A 106 12.28 -13.69 8.92
C ASP A 106 10.74 -13.77 8.86
N GLN A 107 10.09 -12.90 9.64
CA GLN A 107 8.63 -12.77 9.72
C GLN A 107 8.09 -11.58 8.92
N ALA A 108 8.98 -10.72 8.42
CA ALA A 108 8.66 -9.54 7.65
C ALA A 108 9.80 -9.20 6.70
N ARG A 109 9.47 -8.63 5.54
CA ARG A 109 10.43 -8.06 4.60
C ARG A 109 10.26 -6.56 4.57
N ASP A 110 11.34 -5.85 4.90
CA ASP A 110 11.37 -4.40 4.90
C ASP A 110 12.18 -3.91 3.70
N VAL A 111 11.71 -2.86 3.04
CA VAL A 111 12.46 -2.10 2.03
C VAL A 111 12.33 -0.63 2.39
N THR A 112 13.46 0.08 2.44
CA THR A 112 13.52 1.48 2.90
C THR A 112 14.02 2.37 1.79
N TRP A 113 13.25 3.41 1.48
CA TRP A 113 13.59 4.48 0.55
C TRP A 113 13.95 5.75 1.30
N ARG A 114 14.91 6.50 0.75
CA ARG A 114 15.24 7.84 1.23
C ARG A 114 14.27 8.86 0.65
N LEU A 115 13.61 9.59 1.54
CA LEU A 115 12.70 10.70 1.21
C LEU A 115 13.34 12.07 1.47
N GLY A 116 14.23 12.18 2.45
CA GLY A 116 14.95 13.43 2.73
C GLY A 116 14.09 14.59 3.25
N GLY A 117 12.84 14.34 3.64
CA GLY A 117 11.94 15.35 4.20
C GLY A 117 11.26 16.26 3.18
N HIS A 118 11.25 15.90 1.88
CA HIS A 118 10.75 16.75 0.79
C HIS A 118 9.39 16.33 0.22
N TYR A 119 8.65 15.47 0.91
CA TYR A 119 7.40 14.89 0.41
C TYR A 119 6.31 14.99 1.47
N LEU A 120 5.06 15.09 1.05
CA LEU A 120 3.88 15.22 1.91
C LEU A 120 3.13 13.92 2.07
N ASP A 121 2.89 13.23 0.95
CA ASP A 121 2.02 12.07 0.89
C ASP A 121 2.69 10.92 0.15
N PHE A 122 2.39 9.70 0.59
CA PHE A 122 2.69 8.45 -0.09
C PHE A 122 1.39 7.75 -0.49
N ARG A 123 1.35 7.19 -1.70
CA ARG A 123 0.26 6.36 -2.19
C ARG A 123 0.80 5.19 -3.00
N ALA A 124 0.16 4.03 -2.87
CA ALA A 124 0.37 2.86 -3.70
C ALA A 124 -0.90 2.01 -3.73
N GLU A 125 -0.97 1.06 -4.65
CA GLU A 125 -1.96 -0.01 -4.63
C GLU A 125 -1.26 -1.35 -4.38
N VAL A 126 -1.72 -2.06 -3.35
CA VAL A 126 -1.18 -3.34 -2.90
C VAL A 126 -1.88 -4.46 -3.65
N ARG A 127 -1.09 -5.24 -4.39
CA ARG A 127 -1.53 -6.38 -5.20
C ARG A 127 -0.74 -7.64 -4.81
N PRO A 128 -1.25 -8.46 -3.88
CA PRO A 128 -0.64 -9.73 -3.55
C PRO A 128 -0.70 -10.69 -4.75
N TYR A 129 0.39 -11.39 -4.99
CA TYR A 129 0.48 -12.48 -5.95
C TYR A 129 0.97 -13.74 -5.26
N TYR A 130 0.27 -14.84 -5.51
CA TYR A 130 0.65 -16.17 -5.06
C TYR A 130 0.65 -17.11 -6.27
N PRO A 131 1.72 -17.91 -6.48
CA PRO A 131 1.76 -18.89 -7.56
C PRO A 131 0.58 -19.87 -7.49
N ALA A 132 0.14 -20.35 -8.65
CA ALA A 132 -0.87 -21.40 -8.72
C ALA A 132 -0.46 -22.64 -7.90
N GLY A 133 -1.44 -23.29 -7.26
CA GLY A 133 -1.19 -24.44 -6.40
C GLY A 133 -0.60 -24.09 -5.02
N THR A 134 -0.57 -22.81 -4.65
CA THR A 134 -0.24 -22.36 -3.28
C THR A 134 -1.47 -21.78 -2.60
N ASP A 135 -1.42 -21.59 -1.28
CA ASP A 135 -2.52 -20.97 -0.53
C ASP A 135 -2.65 -19.49 -0.91
N THR A 136 -3.65 -19.19 -1.73
CA THR A 136 -4.00 -17.84 -2.18
C THR A 136 -4.89 -17.09 -1.18
N GLY A 137 -5.36 -17.77 -0.13
CA GLY A 137 -6.14 -17.20 0.97
C GLY A 137 -5.27 -16.72 2.14
N GLY A 138 -3.94 -16.86 2.04
CA GLY A 138 -2.99 -16.35 3.03
C GLY A 138 -3.13 -14.84 3.20
N ALA A 139 -3.22 -14.39 4.46
CA ALA A 139 -3.28 -12.97 4.74
C ALA A 139 -2.02 -12.25 4.26
N THR A 140 -2.19 -11.03 3.77
CA THR A 140 -1.10 -10.15 3.34
C THR A 140 -1.25 -8.83 4.06
N TYR A 141 -0.25 -8.45 4.85
CA TYR A 141 -0.22 -7.20 5.59
C TYR A 141 0.94 -6.35 5.08
N VAL A 142 0.62 -5.12 4.69
CA VAL A 142 1.60 -4.15 4.20
C VAL A 142 1.47 -2.88 4.99
N PHE A 143 2.59 -2.39 5.51
CA PHE A 143 2.65 -1.18 6.32
C PHE A 143 3.61 -0.19 5.67
N ALA A 144 3.21 1.07 5.64
CA ALA A 144 4.08 2.20 5.38
C ALA A 144 4.56 2.75 6.73
N VAL A 145 5.86 2.70 6.98
CA VAL A 145 6.49 3.15 8.22
C VAL A 145 7.36 4.36 7.90
N ALA A 146 7.01 5.51 8.46
CA ALA A 146 7.73 6.76 8.34
C ALA A 146 8.85 6.83 9.39
N GLY A 147 10.07 7.15 8.95
CA GLY A 147 11.23 7.39 9.80
C GLY A 147 11.62 8.87 9.79
N THR A 148 11.51 9.53 10.94
CA THR A 148 11.92 10.92 11.12
C THR A 148 13.19 10.99 11.97
N ARG A 149 14.20 11.71 11.50
CA ARG A 149 15.42 11.93 12.28
C ARG A 149 15.15 12.87 13.44
N GLN A 150 15.54 12.42 14.61
CA GLN A 150 15.50 13.21 15.84
C GLN A 150 16.74 14.10 15.95
N LYS A 151 16.68 15.09 16.85
CA LYS A 151 17.80 16.03 17.08
C LYS A 151 19.09 15.35 17.53
N ASP A 152 18.98 14.18 18.18
CA ASP A 152 20.11 13.36 18.62
C ASP A 152 20.69 12.47 17.50
N GLY A 153 20.16 12.56 16.27
CA GLY A 153 20.58 11.79 15.11
C GLY A 153 19.94 10.41 15.00
N THR A 154 19.14 9.97 15.99
CA THR A 154 18.40 8.71 15.94
C THR A 154 17.20 8.81 14.99
N LEU A 155 16.71 7.64 14.52
CA LEU A 155 15.50 7.58 13.71
C LEU A 155 14.32 7.15 14.58
N SER A 156 13.30 8.00 14.69
CA SER A 156 12.01 7.63 15.26
C SER A 156 11.12 7.10 14.15
N THR A 157 10.52 5.94 14.35
CA THR A 157 9.63 5.32 13.36
C THR A 157 8.18 5.35 13.82
N THR A 158 7.29 5.74 12.94
CA THR A 158 5.84 5.75 13.16
C THR A 158 5.15 5.09 11.97
N GLU A 159 4.05 4.39 12.21
CA GLU A 159 3.26 3.88 11.10
C GLU A 159 2.49 5.03 10.42
N ALA A 160 2.76 5.24 9.13
CA ALA A 160 2.10 6.25 8.30
C ALA A 160 0.86 5.69 7.59
N GLY A 161 0.81 4.38 7.36
CA GLY A 161 -0.31 3.72 6.72
C GLY A 161 -0.27 2.20 6.86
N ARG A 162 -1.43 1.56 6.74
CA ARG A 162 -1.56 0.10 6.78
C ARG A 162 -2.57 -0.40 5.77
N GLN A 163 -2.31 -1.61 5.28
CA GLN A 163 -3.18 -2.35 4.39
C GLN A 163 -3.19 -3.81 4.87
N GLN A 164 -4.37 -4.35 5.19
CA GLN A 164 -4.49 -5.72 5.74
C GLN A 164 -5.52 -6.62 5.05
N THR A 165 -6.25 -6.08 4.09
CA THR A 165 -7.41 -6.73 3.45
C THR A 165 -7.20 -6.98 1.96
N ALA A 166 -5.96 -6.83 1.46
CA ALA A 166 -5.68 -7.07 0.05
C ALA A 166 -5.65 -8.57 -0.19
N SER A 167 -6.14 -8.96 -1.35
CA SER A 167 -6.11 -10.33 -1.81
C SER A 167 -5.75 -10.36 -3.29
N VAL A 168 -5.46 -11.55 -3.81
CA VAL A 168 -5.11 -11.75 -5.22
C VAL A 168 -6.19 -11.21 -6.18
N THR A 169 -7.45 -11.26 -5.76
CA THR A 169 -8.60 -10.81 -6.56
C THR A 169 -9.13 -9.42 -6.18
N SER A 170 -8.71 -8.88 -5.03
CA SER A 170 -9.12 -7.56 -4.55
C SER A 170 -7.90 -6.76 -4.09
N PRO A 171 -7.26 -6.05 -5.03
CA PRO A 171 -6.27 -5.02 -4.71
C PRO A 171 -6.81 -3.97 -3.74
N LYS A 172 -5.94 -3.36 -2.95
CA LYS A 172 -6.35 -2.31 -2.00
C LYS A 172 -5.32 -1.18 -1.96
N PRO A 173 -5.76 0.07 -1.77
CA PRO A 173 -4.85 1.19 -1.61
C PRO A 173 -4.05 1.07 -0.31
N LEU A 174 -2.82 1.58 -0.34
CA LEU A 174 -1.99 1.90 0.81
C LEU A 174 -1.58 3.36 0.69
N THR A 175 -2.01 4.18 1.63
CA THR A 175 -1.73 5.62 1.67
C THR A 175 -1.18 6.00 3.02
N GLY A 176 -0.35 7.04 3.09
CA GLY A 176 0.14 7.56 4.36
C GLY A 176 0.78 8.94 4.22
N ALA A 177 0.66 9.75 5.27
CA ALA A 177 1.35 11.03 5.34
C ALA A 177 2.84 10.81 5.64
N VAL A 178 3.70 11.48 4.88
CA VAL A 178 5.17 11.39 4.97
C VAL A 178 5.84 12.77 5.06
N GLU A 179 5.09 13.77 5.53
CA GLU A 179 5.59 15.13 5.74
C GLU A 179 6.81 15.16 6.69
N GLY A 180 7.91 15.77 6.24
CA GLY A 180 9.14 15.89 7.02
C GLY A 180 9.85 14.57 7.31
N VAL A 181 9.46 13.48 6.64
CA VAL A 181 10.02 12.15 6.86
C VAL A 181 11.32 11.97 6.08
N GLU A 182 12.37 11.46 6.76
CA GLU A 182 13.65 11.18 6.10
C GLU A 182 13.62 9.86 5.33
N GLN A 183 12.91 8.86 5.84
CA GLN A 183 12.88 7.51 5.30
C GLN A 183 11.47 6.93 5.28
N LEU A 184 11.08 6.31 4.17
CA LEU A 184 9.85 5.51 4.09
C LEU A 184 10.24 4.04 4.01
N THR A 185 9.76 3.24 4.95
CA THR A 185 9.93 1.78 4.92
C THR A 185 8.60 1.13 4.57
N ILE A 186 8.59 0.31 3.52
CA ILE A 186 7.48 -0.61 3.28
C ILE A 186 7.81 -1.93 3.93
N ARG A 187 6.97 -2.32 4.89
CA ARG A 187 7.04 -3.59 5.60
C ARG A 187 5.98 -4.54 5.07
N VAL A 188 6.43 -5.68 4.55
CA VAL A 188 5.58 -6.74 4.01
C VAL A 188 5.58 -7.94 4.94
N GLN A 189 4.40 -8.42 5.29
CA GLN A 189 4.19 -9.68 5.98
C GLN A 189 3.20 -10.51 5.16
N CYS A 190 3.46 -11.81 5.00
CA CYS A 190 2.58 -12.72 4.27
C CYS A 190 2.37 -14.05 4.99
N GLY A 191 1.16 -14.60 4.91
CA GLY A 191 0.86 -15.92 5.47
C GLY A 191 1.47 -17.06 4.67
N ASN A 192 1.76 -16.82 3.39
CA ASN A 192 2.38 -17.78 2.49
C ASN A 192 3.75 -17.26 2.01
N PRO A 193 4.85 -17.99 2.29
CA PRO A 193 6.21 -17.53 1.98
C PRO A 193 6.57 -17.57 0.49
N LYS A 194 5.76 -18.22 -0.35
CA LYS A 194 5.97 -18.28 -1.80
C LYS A 194 5.35 -17.09 -2.55
N GLY A 195 4.73 -16.17 -1.82
CA GLY A 195 4.09 -15.00 -2.40
C GLY A 195 5.05 -13.89 -2.78
N VAL A 196 4.52 -12.94 -3.53
CA VAL A 196 5.14 -11.66 -3.86
C VAL A 196 4.07 -10.58 -3.67
N VAL A 197 4.41 -9.50 -2.98
CA VAL A 197 3.55 -8.31 -2.93
C VAL A 197 4.03 -7.35 -3.99
N VAL A 198 3.13 -6.96 -4.89
CA VAL A 198 3.43 -5.96 -5.91
C VAL A 198 2.73 -4.66 -5.53
N LEU A 199 3.48 -3.57 -5.49
CA LEU A 199 2.98 -2.22 -5.34
C LEU A 199 2.89 -1.59 -6.74
N THR A 200 1.71 -1.15 -7.13
CA THR A 200 1.47 -0.42 -8.39
C THR A 200 1.11 1.03 -8.08
N ALA A 201 1.36 1.94 -9.03
CA ALA A 201 1.15 3.39 -8.86
C ALA A 201 1.80 3.96 -7.57
N ALA A 202 2.91 3.35 -7.14
CA ALA A 202 3.63 3.74 -5.93
C ALA A 202 4.31 5.08 -6.14
N THR A 203 3.80 6.13 -5.51
CA THR A 203 4.25 7.51 -5.71
C THR A 203 4.28 8.30 -4.40
N VAL A 204 5.12 9.32 -4.38
CA VAL A 204 5.16 10.35 -3.33
C VAL A 204 4.91 11.73 -3.94
N THR A 205 4.24 12.61 -3.20
CA THR A 205 3.95 13.98 -3.64
C THR A 205 4.96 14.94 -3.01
N PRO A 206 5.71 15.73 -3.81
CA PRO A 206 6.62 16.75 -3.29
C PRO A 206 5.91 17.80 -2.40
N SER A 207 6.61 18.28 -1.37
CA SER A 207 6.20 19.38 -0.49
C SER A 207 6.41 20.76 -1.09
#